data_AF-A0A7C6UHH4-F1
#
_entry.id   AF-A0A7C6UHH4-F1
#
_cell.length_a   1.000
_cell.length_b   1.000
_cell.length_c   1.000
_cell.angle_alpha   90.00
_cell.angle_beta   90.00
_cell.angle_gamma   90.00
#
_symmetry.space_group_name_H-M   'P 1'
#
loop_
_entity.id
_entity.type
_entity.pdbx_description
1 polymer ?
#
loop_
_entity_poly.entity_id
_entity_poly.type
_entity_poly.pdbx_seq_one_letter_code
_entity_poly.pdbx_strand_id
1 'polypeptide(L)'
;MKTMIFLLCLVPVCVMAGELSGISDMLVLAASVDTDGYIEVRKAIADIGAPALPVLGREAENMERPWQQRLVARICYERIMRGADIQDLRKEDWSSYPPYQPRQMGVLVLTEMPDGTRSAEMRPSGASVGIPRSGPSYLMDAHVIPHCQKMALWYYFIELTWKQTGEGPLNIDDPKFIERWPTWCRMALSGRPEEVYLFLTMTDRLEKDELLEAADATQLYRELLNAQWPEAVPVLVRRYDAYNKRKVRGPEVFP
;
A
#
# COMPACT_ATOMS: atom_id res chain seq x y z
N MET A 1 -24.83 -50.43 18.21
CA MET A 1 -23.92 -49.55 17.45
C MET A 1 -24.59 -48.21 17.11
N LYS A 2 -24.86 -47.35 18.10
CA LYS A 2 -25.40 -45.98 17.86
C LYS A 2 -24.62 -44.88 18.59
N THR A 3 -23.64 -45.24 19.41
CA THR A 3 -22.87 -44.34 20.28
C THR A 3 -21.48 -43.98 19.75
N MET A 4 -20.99 -44.59 18.67
CA MET A 4 -19.65 -44.30 18.11
C MET A 4 -19.61 -43.21 17.03
N ILE A 5 -20.76 -42.74 16.52
CA ILE A 5 -20.79 -41.69 15.49
C ILE A 5 -20.70 -40.28 16.13
N PHE A 6 -21.17 -40.10 17.36
CA PHE A 6 -21.11 -38.79 18.05
C PHE A 6 -19.71 -38.37 18.49
N LEU A 7 -18.80 -39.31 18.80
CA LEU A 7 -17.43 -38.99 19.20
C LEU A 7 -16.54 -38.52 18.04
N LEU A 8 -16.79 -38.98 16.82
CA LEU A 8 -16.02 -38.58 15.63
C LEU A 8 -16.38 -37.16 15.14
N CYS A 9 -17.57 -36.64 15.45
CA CYS A 9 -17.93 -35.26 15.15
C CYS A 9 -17.44 -34.26 16.21
N LEU A 10 -17.10 -34.71 17.42
CA LEU A 10 -16.66 -33.83 18.52
C LEU A 10 -15.16 -33.48 18.42
N VAL A 11 -14.32 -34.35 17.87
CA VAL A 11 -12.87 -34.09 17.79
C VAL A 11 -12.52 -32.91 16.85
N PRO A 12 -13.10 -32.79 15.64
CA PRO A 12 -12.87 -31.60 14.81
C PRO A 12 -13.42 -30.31 15.44
N VAL A 13 -14.57 -30.40 16.12
CA VAL A 13 -15.22 -29.24 16.75
C VAL A 13 -14.40 -28.72 17.93
N CYS A 14 -13.78 -29.59 18.73
CA CYS A 14 -12.94 -29.17 19.86
C CYS A 14 -11.61 -28.54 19.42
N VAL A 15 -11.00 -29.02 18.32
CA VAL A 15 -9.77 -28.40 17.76
C VAL A 15 -10.09 -27.03 17.15
N MET A 16 -11.18 -26.93 16.38
CA MET A 16 -11.65 -25.66 15.82
C MET A 16 -12.06 -24.67 16.91
N ALA A 17 -12.71 -25.10 17.99
CA ALA A 17 -13.09 -24.22 19.09
C ALA A 17 -11.86 -23.66 19.85
N GLY A 18 -10.79 -24.45 19.99
CA GLY A 18 -9.53 -24.00 20.57
C GLY A 18 -8.84 -22.94 19.69
N GLU A 19 -8.73 -23.19 18.39
CA GLU A 19 -8.12 -22.26 17.43
C GLU A 19 -8.90 -20.95 17.31
N LEU A 20 -10.24 -21.01 17.34
CA LEU A 20 -11.11 -19.82 17.32
C LEU A 20 -11.02 -19.01 18.63
N SER A 21 -10.81 -19.66 19.77
CA SER A 21 -10.66 -18.97 21.06
C SER A 21 -9.38 -18.14 21.15
N GLY A 22 -8.32 -18.54 20.42
CA GLY A 22 -7.04 -17.84 20.39
C GLY A 22 -6.99 -16.64 19.44
N ILE A 23 -8.01 -16.39 18.62
CA ILE A 23 -7.99 -15.30 17.62
C ILE A 23 -7.79 -13.94 18.29
N SER A 24 -8.49 -13.67 19.40
CA SER A 24 -8.34 -12.40 20.13
C SER A 24 -6.89 -12.13 20.52
N ASP A 25 -6.18 -13.13 21.04
CA ASP A 25 -4.79 -12.98 21.47
C ASP A 25 -3.85 -12.81 20.27
N MET A 26 -4.11 -13.52 19.17
CA MET A 26 -3.38 -13.34 17.92
C MET A 26 -3.57 -11.93 17.33
N LEU A 27 -4.76 -11.34 17.44
CA LEU A 27 -5.02 -9.96 16.99
C LEU A 27 -4.23 -8.94 17.82
N VAL A 28 -4.15 -9.14 19.15
CA VAL A 28 -3.33 -8.32 20.05
C VAL A 28 -1.85 -8.42 19.64
N LEU A 29 -1.36 -9.64 19.44
CA LEU A 29 0.02 -9.89 19.05
C LEU A 29 0.35 -9.22 17.71
N ALA A 30 -0.43 -9.49 16.66
CA ALA A 30 -0.26 -8.91 15.33
C ALA A 30 -0.25 -7.38 15.33
N ALA A 31 -1.06 -6.74 16.18
CA ALA A 31 -1.08 -5.28 16.31
C ALA A 31 0.22 -4.72 16.90
N SER A 32 0.91 -5.48 17.77
CA SER A 32 2.10 -5.03 18.51
C SER A 32 3.45 -5.34 17.85
N VAL A 33 3.52 -6.38 17.05
CA VAL A 33 4.79 -6.87 16.46
C VAL A 33 5.23 -6.02 15.26
N ASP A 34 6.48 -6.18 14.89
CA ASP A 34 7.07 -5.64 13.66
C ASP A 34 6.48 -6.30 12.40
N THR A 35 7.00 -5.94 11.23
CA THR A 35 6.48 -6.38 9.94
C THR A 35 6.51 -7.89 9.75
N ASP A 36 7.63 -8.53 10.07
CA ASP A 36 7.81 -9.97 9.83
C ASP A 36 6.94 -10.78 10.80
N GLY A 37 6.95 -10.44 12.09
CA GLY A 37 6.06 -11.06 13.06
C GLY A 37 4.59 -10.83 12.73
N TYR A 38 4.24 -9.66 12.20
CA TYR A 38 2.88 -9.36 11.77
C TYR A 38 2.46 -10.28 10.62
N ILE A 39 3.31 -10.46 9.61
CA ILE A 39 3.04 -11.31 8.44
C ILE A 39 2.77 -12.75 8.86
N GLU A 40 3.55 -13.29 9.80
CA GLU A 40 3.39 -14.65 10.31
C GLU A 40 2.06 -14.83 11.04
N VAL A 41 1.75 -13.96 12.00
CA VAL A 41 0.51 -14.07 12.79
C VAL A 41 -0.72 -13.85 11.91
N ARG A 42 -0.68 -12.84 11.03
CA ARG A 42 -1.77 -12.58 10.09
C ARG A 42 -1.98 -13.73 9.12
N LYS A 43 -0.91 -14.42 8.69
CA LYS A 43 -1.03 -15.65 7.89
C LYS A 43 -1.65 -16.78 8.70
N ALA A 44 -1.22 -17.01 9.93
CA ALA A 44 -1.80 -18.03 10.80
C ALA A 44 -3.31 -17.83 11.01
N ILE A 45 -3.76 -16.59 11.22
CA ILE A 45 -5.20 -16.26 11.31
C ILE A 45 -5.90 -16.55 9.97
N ALA A 46 -5.32 -16.13 8.84
CA ALA A 46 -5.91 -16.34 7.52
C ALA A 46 -6.02 -17.83 7.15
N ASP A 47 -5.06 -18.65 7.58
CA ASP A 47 -5.02 -20.10 7.32
C ASP A 47 -6.12 -20.86 8.08
N ILE A 48 -6.69 -20.29 9.17
CA ILE A 48 -7.92 -20.81 9.79
C ILE A 48 -9.09 -20.78 8.79
N GLY A 49 -9.13 -19.76 7.92
CA GLY A 49 -10.10 -19.64 6.84
C GLY A 49 -11.50 -19.27 7.30
N ALA A 50 -12.51 -19.76 6.56
CA ALA A 50 -13.92 -19.37 6.75
C ALA A 50 -14.46 -19.47 8.20
N PRO A 51 -14.06 -20.46 9.03
CA PRO A 51 -14.47 -20.51 10.45
C PRO A 51 -14.10 -19.27 11.28
N ALA A 52 -13.03 -18.54 10.92
CA ALA A 52 -12.59 -17.34 11.65
C ALA A 52 -13.46 -16.11 11.38
N LEU A 53 -14.19 -16.08 10.25
CA LEU A 53 -14.91 -14.88 9.78
C LEU A 53 -15.90 -14.29 10.80
N PRO A 54 -16.72 -15.06 11.54
CA PRO A 54 -17.64 -14.50 12.52
C PRO A 54 -16.93 -13.80 13.69
N VAL A 55 -15.78 -14.32 14.11
CA VAL A 55 -14.97 -13.72 15.19
C VAL A 55 -14.27 -12.47 14.68
N LEU A 56 -13.63 -12.55 13.51
CA LEU A 56 -12.94 -11.42 12.89
C LEU A 56 -13.88 -10.24 12.58
N GLY A 57 -15.09 -10.53 12.07
CA GLY A 57 -16.09 -9.48 11.83
C GLY A 57 -16.51 -8.77 13.11
N ARG A 58 -16.72 -9.53 14.20
CA ARG A 58 -17.06 -8.98 15.51
C ARG A 58 -15.92 -8.14 16.09
N GLU A 59 -14.69 -8.64 16.06
CA GLU A 59 -13.54 -7.92 16.59
C GLU A 59 -13.20 -6.67 15.76
N ALA A 60 -13.46 -6.67 14.45
CA ALA A 60 -13.30 -5.49 13.61
C ALA A 60 -14.26 -4.35 14.00
N GLU A 61 -15.46 -4.67 14.46
CA GLU A 61 -16.49 -3.71 14.88
C GLU A 61 -16.45 -3.38 16.38
N ASN A 62 -15.60 -4.06 17.16
CA ASN A 62 -15.54 -3.92 18.61
C ASN A 62 -14.85 -2.61 19.04
N MET A 63 -15.64 -1.56 19.27
CA MET A 63 -15.17 -0.23 19.65
C MET A 63 -14.44 -0.15 21.00
N GLU A 64 -14.51 -1.21 21.83
CA GLU A 64 -13.73 -1.30 23.08
C GLU A 64 -12.26 -1.66 22.80
N ARG A 65 -11.93 -2.11 21.58
CA ARG A 65 -10.57 -2.45 21.17
C ARG A 65 -9.84 -1.24 20.55
N PRO A 66 -8.51 -1.15 20.74
CA PRO A 66 -7.67 -0.23 19.98
C PRO A 66 -7.88 -0.40 18.47
N TRP A 67 -7.80 0.72 17.74
CA TRP A 67 -8.06 0.70 16.29
C TRP A 67 -7.11 -0.24 15.54
N GLN A 68 -5.88 -0.46 16.02
CA GLN A 68 -4.92 -1.39 15.42
C GLN A 68 -5.47 -2.82 15.43
N GLN A 69 -6.02 -3.28 16.55
CA GLN A 69 -6.57 -4.63 16.68
C GLN A 69 -7.80 -4.80 15.77
N ARG A 70 -8.68 -3.79 15.75
CA ARG A 70 -9.83 -3.76 14.83
C ARG A 70 -9.39 -3.82 13.37
N LEU A 71 -8.35 -3.07 13.02
CA LEU A 71 -7.81 -3.05 11.66
C LEU A 71 -7.20 -4.40 11.28
N VAL A 72 -6.40 -5.04 12.15
CA VAL A 72 -5.87 -6.39 11.90
C VAL A 72 -7.02 -7.37 11.68
N ALA A 73 -8.06 -7.33 12.52
CA ALA A 73 -9.21 -8.21 12.39
C ALA A 73 -9.88 -8.04 11.02
N ARG A 74 -10.07 -6.79 10.59
CA ARG A 74 -10.67 -6.49 9.29
C ARG A 74 -9.78 -6.89 8.11
N ILE A 75 -8.47 -6.68 8.20
CA ILE A 75 -7.51 -7.14 7.18
C ILE A 75 -7.55 -8.66 7.04
N CYS A 76 -7.55 -9.39 8.16
CA CYS A 76 -7.63 -10.86 8.14
C CYS A 76 -8.96 -11.34 7.54
N TYR A 77 -10.07 -10.70 7.92
CA TYR A 77 -11.39 -10.97 7.34
C TYR A 77 -11.39 -10.80 5.82
N GLU A 78 -10.87 -9.67 5.32
CA GLU A 78 -10.82 -9.36 3.89
C GLU A 78 -9.88 -10.29 3.13
N ARG A 79 -8.75 -10.70 3.73
CA ARG A 79 -7.85 -11.68 3.09
C ARG A 79 -8.47 -13.06 2.95
N ILE A 80 -9.31 -13.48 3.89
CA ILE A 80 -10.07 -14.74 3.78
C ILE A 80 -11.15 -14.59 2.70
N MET A 81 -11.92 -13.50 2.72
CA MET A 81 -13.04 -13.30 1.80
C MET A 81 -12.62 -13.00 0.36
N ARG A 82 -11.51 -12.28 0.19
CA ARG A 82 -11.08 -11.66 -1.08
C ARG A 82 -9.66 -12.03 -1.46
N GLY A 83 -9.13 -13.10 -0.89
CA GLY A 83 -7.78 -13.59 -1.19
C GLY A 83 -7.55 -13.82 -2.69
N ALA A 84 -8.58 -14.33 -3.41
CA ALA A 84 -8.54 -14.49 -4.85
C ALA A 84 -8.39 -13.15 -5.58
N ASP A 85 -9.26 -12.17 -5.29
CA ASP A 85 -9.18 -10.82 -5.87
C ASP A 85 -7.82 -10.15 -5.65
N ILE A 86 -7.22 -10.33 -4.46
CA ILE A 86 -5.88 -9.81 -4.15
C ILE A 86 -4.84 -10.47 -5.07
N GLN A 87 -4.92 -11.79 -5.24
CA GLN A 87 -4.01 -12.50 -6.15
C GLN A 87 -4.22 -12.09 -7.60
N ASP A 88 -5.45 -11.88 -8.03
CA ASP A 88 -5.76 -11.44 -9.38
C ASP A 88 -5.18 -10.04 -9.66
N LEU A 89 -5.37 -9.09 -8.74
CA LEU A 89 -4.75 -7.76 -8.84
C LEU A 89 -3.22 -7.85 -8.96
N ARG A 90 -2.59 -8.73 -8.18
CA ARG A 90 -1.13 -8.90 -8.17
C ARG A 90 -0.62 -9.60 -9.43
N LYS A 91 -1.43 -10.44 -10.06
CA LYS A 91 -1.10 -11.18 -11.29
C LYS A 91 -1.52 -10.44 -12.57
N GLU A 92 -2.21 -9.31 -12.46
CA GLU A 92 -2.54 -8.48 -13.61
C GLU A 92 -1.28 -8.19 -14.44
N ASP A 93 -1.40 -8.27 -15.77
CA ASP A 93 -0.30 -7.97 -16.68
C ASP A 93 -0.14 -6.45 -16.84
N TRP A 94 0.50 -5.87 -15.84
CA TRP A 94 0.83 -4.45 -15.81
C TRP A 94 1.84 -4.04 -16.90
N SER A 95 2.55 -4.99 -17.52
CA SER A 95 3.48 -4.68 -18.62
C SER A 95 2.75 -4.28 -19.91
N SER A 96 1.46 -4.63 -20.01
CA SER A 96 0.61 -4.32 -21.17
C SER A 96 0.04 -2.89 -21.17
N TYR A 97 0.22 -2.14 -20.09
CA TYR A 97 -0.31 -0.77 -19.92
C TYR A 97 0.83 0.27 -19.86
N PRO A 98 0.63 1.48 -20.43
CA PRO A 98 -0.05 1.68 -21.70
C PRO A 98 0.68 0.90 -22.81
N PRO A 99 -0.01 0.40 -23.85
CA PRO A 99 0.66 -0.09 -25.04
C PRO A 99 1.65 0.99 -25.50
N TYR A 100 2.91 0.62 -25.68
CA TYR A 100 3.95 1.54 -26.12
C TYR A 100 3.45 2.35 -27.32
N GLN A 101 3.14 3.62 -27.09
CA GLN A 101 2.92 4.59 -28.16
C GLN A 101 4.24 5.32 -28.32
N PRO A 102 5.04 5.02 -29.36
CA PRO A 102 6.19 5.85 -29.66
C PRO A 102 5.67 7.27 -29.88
N ARG A 103 5.99 8.21 -28.98
CA ARG A 103 5.84 9.63 -29.29
C ARG A 103 6.75 9.89 -30.48
N GLN A 104 6.18 10.02 -31.68
CA GLN A 104 6.90 10.60 -32.80
C GLN A 104 7.17 12.06 -32.44
N MET A 105 8.36 12.32 -31.90
CA MET A 105 8.83 13.69 -31.76
C MET A 105 9.10 14.21 -33.17
N GLY A 106 8.35 15.23 -33.58
CA GLY A 106 8.64 15.98 -34.79
C GLY A 106 9.85 16.89 -34.55
N VAL A 107 10.77 16.94 -35.50
CA VAL A 107 11.80 17.98 -35.56
C VAL A 107 11.20 19.18 -36.27
N LEU A 108 11.25 20.36 -35.64
CA LEU A 108 10.91 21.61 -36.30
C LEU A 108 12.07 22.00 -37.22
N VAL A 109 11.86 21.91 -38.53
CA VAL A 109 12.81 22.36 -39.54
C VAL A 109 12.44 23.79 -39.93
N LEU A 110 13.37 24.71 -39.68
CA LEU A 110 13.28 26.08 -40.14
C LEU A 110 14.08 26.20 -41.44
N THR A 111 13.43 26.62 -42.52
CA THR A 111 14.07 26.88 -43.81
C THR A 111 13.94 28.35 -44.14
N GLU A 112 15.07 28.99 -44.45
CA GLU A 112 15.11 30.38 -44.88
C GLU A 112 14.93 30.42 -46.40
N MET A 113 13.88 31.10 -46.84
CA MET A 113 13.48 31.21 -48.24
C MET A 113 14.28 32.32 -48.93
N PRO A 114 14.41 32.30 -50.27
CA PRO A 114 15.19 33.29 -51.02
C PRO A 114 14.69 34.74 -50.86
N ASP A 115 13.44 34.94 -50.45
CA ASP A 115 12.83 36.24 -50.17
C ASP A 115 13.05 36.74 -48.73
N GLY A 116 13.83 36.01 -47.93
CA GLY A 116 14.12 36.32 -46.54
C GLY A 116 13.04 35.88 -45.55
N THR A 117 11.97 35.23 -46.01
CA THR A 117 10.97 34.65 -45.11
C THR A 117 11.43 33.30 -44.55
N ARG A 118 10.87 32.89 -43.40
CA ARG A 118 11.18 31.59 -42.79
C ARG A 118 9.96 30.70 -42.82
N SER A 119 10.08 29.51 -43.41
CA SER A 119 9.06 28.46 -43.31
C SER A 119 9.43 27.51 -42.18
N ALA A 120 8.44 27.16 -41.36
CA ALA A 120 8.59 26.15 -40.31
C ALA A 120 7.78 24.90 -40.69
N GLU A 121 8.45 23.76 -40.82
CA GLU A 121 7.82 22.48 -41.12
C GLU A 121 8.14 21.49 -39.99
N MET A 122 7.13 20.80 -39.47
CA MET A 122 7.32 19.76 -38.47
C MET A 122 7.51 18.42 -39.17
N ARG A 123 8.74 17.90 -39.18
CA ARG A 123 9.07 16.63 -39.83
C ARG A 123 9.21 15.50 -38.81
N PRO A 124 8.75 14.27 -39.10
CA PRO A 124 8.98 13.14 -38.21
C PRO A 124 10.48 12.90 -38.02
N SER A 125 10.94 12.84 -36.77
CA SER A 125 12.31 12.44 -36.45
C SER A 125 12.54 10.99 -36.90
N GLY A 126 13.45 10.77 -37.85
CA GLY A 126 13.95 9.43 -38.18
C GLY A 126 14.84 8.83 -37.07
N ALA A 127 15.18 9.61 -36.04
CA ALA A 127 15.89 9.12 -34.87
C ALA A 127 14.88 8.56 -33.85
N SER A 128 14.94 7.25 -33.65
CA SER A 128 14.44 6.60 -32.44
C SER A 128 15.34 7.03 -31.28
N VAL A 129 15.06 8.20 -30.69
CA VAL A 129 15.74 8.61 -29.46
C VAL A 129 15.33 7.61 -28.38
N GLY A 130 16.33 6.88 -27.88
CA GLY A 130 16.16 5.84 -26.88
C GLY A 130 15.38 6.34 -25.68
N ILE A 131 14.47 5.48 -25.22
CA ILE A 131 14.01 5.25 -23.85
C ILE A 131 13.89 6.52 -23.00
N PRO A 132 12.67 6.96 -22.60
CA PRO A 132 12.55 7.93 -21.51
C PRO A 132 13.36 7.43 -20.32
N ARG A 133 14.34 8.21 -19.83
CA ARG A 133 15.18 7.87 -18.66
C ARG A 133 14.36 7.57 -17.39
N SER A 134 13.09 7.94 -17.38
CA SER A 134 12.06 7.47 -16.46
C SER A 134 11.29 6.34 -17.13
N GLY A 135 11.51 5.09 -16.69
CA GLY A 135 10.81 3.93 -17.22
C GLY A 135 9.27 4.03 -17.17
N PRO A 136 8.57 3.04 -17.75
CA PRO A 136 7.10 3.01 -17.85
C PRO A 136 6.38 3.36 -16.55
N SER A 137 6.96 3.02 -15.39
CA SER A 137 6.41 3.23 -14.05
C SER A 137 5.79 4.61 -13.78
N TYR A 138 6.36 5.75 -14.18
CA TYR A 138 5.75 7.07 -13.83
C TYR A 138 4.46 7.40 -14.59
N LEU A 139 4.18 6.76 -15.72
CA LEU A 139 2.98 6.98 -16.53
C LEU A 139 1.87 5.97 -16.23
N MET A 140 2.10 5.08 -15.26
CA MET A 140 1.19 3.99 -14.91
C MET A 140 0.11 4.40 -13.93
N ASP A 141 0.25 5.54 -13.26
CA ASP A 141 -0.71 6.04 -12.28
C ASP A 141 -2.13 6.15 -12.88
N ALA A 142 -2.24 6.70 -14.09
CA ALA A 142 -3.51 6.83 -14.83
C ALA A 142 -4.19 5.49 -15.16
N HIS A 143 -3.46 4.37 -15.08
CA HIS A 143 -3.99 3.03 -15.37
C HIS A 143 -4.18 2.20 -14.09
N VAL A 144 -3.17 2.18 -13.22
CA VAL A 144 -3.17 1.42 -11.97
C VAL A 144 -4.22 1.97 -11.02
N ILE A 145 -4.31 3.29 -10.84
CA ILE A 145 -5.21 3.89 -9.85
C ILE A 145 -6.69 3.58 -10.17
N PRO A 146 -7.21 3.80 -11.39
CA PRO A 146 -8.59 3.43 -11.71
C PRO A 146 -8.87 1.93 -11.60
N HIS A 147 -7.90 1.08 -11.93
CA HIS A 147 -8.06 -0.37 -11.79
C HIS A 147 -8.13 -0.78 -10.31
N CYS A 148 -7.21 -0.29 -9.47
CA CYS A 148 -7.27 -0.47 -8.02
C CYS A 148 -8.59 0.04 -7.43
N GLN A 149 -9.10 1.18 -7.94
CA GLN A 149 -10.39 1.71 -7.53
C GLN A 149 -11.56 0.78 -7.87
N LYS A 150 -11.53 0.18 -9.06
CA LYS A 150 -12.53 -0.80 -9.49
C LYS A 150 -12.49 -2.08 -8.65
N MET A 151 -11.28 -2.55 -8.31
CA MET A 151 -11.09 -3.73 -7.47
C MET A 151 -11.51 -3.49 -6.01
N ALA A 152 -11.43 -2.25 -5.53
CA ALA A 152 -11.91 -1.85 -4.21
C ALA A 152 -11.34 -2.68 -3.04
N LEU A 153 -10.05 -3.03 -3.11
CA LEU A 153 -9.35 -3.84 -2.10
C LEU A 153 -8.77 -2.97 -0.98
N TRP A 154 -9.62 -2.16 -0.34
CA TRP A 154 -9.18 -1.05 0.51
C TRP A 154 -8.31 -1.46 1.70
N TYR A 155 -8.72 -2.50 2.44
CA TYR A 155 -7.96 -2.96 3.61
C TYR A 155 -6.63 -3.61 3.23
N TYR A 156 -6.54 -4.21 2.04
CA TYR A 156 -5.25 -4.64 1.48
C TYR A 156 -4.35 -3.43 1.18
N PHE A 157 -4.89 -2.37 0.58
CA PHE A 157 -4.13 -1.13 0.31
C PHE A 157 -3.65 -0.44 1.60
N ILE A 158 -4.48 -0.44 2.64
CA ILE A 158 -4.12 0.07 3.98
C ILE A 158 -2.99 -0.78 4.58
N GLU A 159 -3.07 -2.10 4.47
CA GLU A 159 -2.05 -3.00 5.01
C GLU A 159 -0.68 -2.79 4.34
N LEU A 160 -0.65 -2.66 3.01
CA LEU A 160 0.58 -2.34 2.26
C LEU A 160 1.24 -1.07 2.79
N THR A 161 0.43 -0.08 3.16
CA THR A 161 0.91 1.17 3.74
C THR A 161 1.40 0.97 5.17
N TRP A 162 0.64 0.26 6.00
CA TRP A 162 0.89 0.18 7.44
C TRP A 162 2.09 -0.71 7.79
N LYS A 163 2.12 -1.94 7.26
CA LYS A 163 3.11 -2.96 7.66
C LYS A 163 4.20 -3.17 6.61
N GLN A 164 4.15 -2.47 5.47
CA GLN A 164 5.14 -2.59 4.39
C GLN A 164 5.42 -4.06 4.04
N THR A 165 4.38 -4.84 3.74
CA THR A 165 4.47 -6.30 3.62
C THR A 165 5.37 -6.80 2.49
N GLY A 166 5.97 -5.91 1.70
CA GLY A 166 6.74 -6.23 0.50
C GLY A 166 5.87 -6.79 -0.64
N GLU A 167 4.55 -6.85 -0.46
CA GLU A 167 3.65 -7.32 -1.50
C GLU A 167 3.48 -6.26 -2.59
N GLY A 168 3.64 -6.72 -3.82
CA GLY A 168 3.46 -5.92 -5.03
C GLY A 168 2.97 -6.78 -6.20
N PRO A 169 2.98 -6.23 -7.42
CA PRO A 169 2.75 -7.01 -8.63
C PRO A 169 3.75 -8.17 -8.71
N LEU A 170 3.30 -9.32 -9.20
CA LEU A 170 4.11 -10.53 -9.32
C LEU A 170 4.80 -10.66 -10.69
N ASN A 171 4.25 -10.01 -11.72
CA ASN A 171 4.70 -10.15 -13.11
C ASN A 171 5.55 -8.95 -13.59
N ILE A 172 6.02 -8.11 -12.66
CA ILE A 172 6.88 -6.98 -12.95
C ILE A 172 8.13 -7.03 -12.06
N ASP A 173 9.29 -6.99 -12.71
CA ASP A 173 10.60 -6.91 -12.05
C ASP A 173 11.21 -5.49 -12.07
N ASP A 174 10.47 -4.45 -12.48
CA ASP A 174 10.92 -3.05 -12.44
C ASP A 174 10.91 -2.53 -10.98
N PRO A 175 12.07 -2.27 -10.35
CA PRO A 175 12.13 -1.80 -8.97
C PRO A 175 11.38 -0.49 -8.76
N LYS A 176 11.38 0.42 -9.76
CA LYS A 176 10.67 1.70 -9.66
C LYS A 176 9.15 1.51 -9.66
N PHE A 177 8.66 0.49 -10.34
CA PHE A 177 7.24 0.15 -10.32
C PHE A 177 6.85 -0.42 -8.95
N ILE A 178 7.66 -1.37 -8.44
CA ILE A 178 7.43 -2.01 -7.14
C ILE A 178 7.44 -0.98 -6.02
N GLU A 179 8.40 -0.05 -6.00
CA GLU A 179 8.49 1.04 -5.03
C GLU A 179 7.26 1.97 -5.05
N ARG A 180 6.65 2.17 -6.23
CA ARG A 180 5.48 3.04 -6.41
C ARG A 180 4.16 2.37 -6.05
N TRP A 181 4.12 1.05 -6.04
CA TRP A 181 2.90 0.27 -5.83
C TRP A 181 2.09 0.69 -4.59
N PRO A 182 2.69 0.79 -3.38
CA PRO A 182 1.93 1.23 -2.20
C PRO A 182 1.36 2.64 -2.36
N THR A 183 2.05 3.53 -3.07
CA THR A 183 1.59 4.91 -3.31
C THR A 183 0.35 4.93 -4.19
N TRP A 184 0.30 4.15 -5.27
CA TRP A 184 -0.90 4.06 -6.11
C TRP A 184 -2.08 3.44 -5.38
N CYS A 185 -1.83 2.42 -4.55
CA CYS A 185 -2.86 1.83 -3.68
C CYS A 185 -3.45 2.87 -2.70
N ARG A 186 -2.62 3.74 -2.11
CA ARG A 186 -3.11 4.86 -1.27
C ARG A 186 -3.94 5.85 -2.08
N MET A 187 -3.44 6.28 -3.25
CA MET A 187 -4.15 7.22 -4.11
C MET A 187 -5.51 6.68 -4.57
N ALA A 188 -5.59 5.37 -4.85
CA ALA A 188 -6.84 4.71 -5.23
C ALA A 188 -7.89 4.72 -4.09
N LEU A 189 -7.43 4.71 -2.83
CA LEU A 189 -8.28 4.73 -1.65
C LEU A 189 -8.77 6.14 -1.27
N SER A 190 -8.18 7.20 -1.83
CA SER A 190 -8.49 8.56 -1.39
C SER A 190 -9.95 8.94 -1.59
N GLY A 191 -10.54 9.61 -0.60
CA GLY A 191 -11.96 9.99 -0.59
C GLY A 191 -12.94 8.84 -0.30
N ARG A 192 -12.45 7.67 0.10
CA ARG A 192 -13.29 6.53 0.55
C ARG A 192 -13.50 6.55 2.06
N PRO A 193 -14.59 5.97 2.59
CA PRO A 193 -14.82 5.90 4.04
C PRO A 193 -13.67 5.26 4.83
N GLU A 194 -12.98 4.29 4.24
CA GLU A 194 -11.86 3.57 4.85
C GLU A 194 -10.59 4.43 4.97
N GLU A 195 -10.54 5.61 4.34
CA GLU A 195 -9.40 6.54 4.37
C GLU A 195 -9.02 6.96 5.80
N VAL A 196 -9.97 6.93 6.73
CA VAL A 196 -9.69 7.12 8.16
C VAL A 196 -8.62 6.15 8.68
N TYR A 197 -8.67 4.87 8.30
CA TYR A 197 -7.68 3.89 8.69
C TYR A 197 -6.36 4.11 7.96
N LEU A 198 -6.39 4.59 6.73
CA LEU A 198 -5.17 4.98 6.03
C LEU A 198 -4.44 6.08 6.81
N PHE A 199 -5.13 7.16 7.19
CA PHE A 199 -4.51 8.24 7.95
C PHE A 199 -4.03 7.82 9.34
N LEU A 200 -4.78 6.96 10.04
CA LEU A 200 -4.34 6.37 11.31
C LEU A 200 -3.04 5.57 11.14
N THR A 201 -2.94 4.73 10.11
CA THR A 201 -1.73 3.93 9.86
C THR A 201 -0.53 4.77 9.44
N MET A 202 -0.74 5.82 8.64
CA MET A 202 0.32 6.77 8.29
C MET A 202 0.82 7.53 9.52
N THR A 203 -0.09 7.92 10.41
CA THR A 203 0.24 8.61 11.66
C THR A 203 1.05 7.69 12.59
N ASP A 204 0.61 6.44 12.77
CA ASP A 204 1.30 5.41 13.55
C ASP A 204 2.71 5.12 13.00
N ARG A 205 2.84 5.05 11.68
CA ARG A 205 4.16 4.87 11.03
C ARG A 205 5.08 6.05 11.25
N LEU A 206 4.61 7.28 11.03
CA LEU A 206 5.41 8.47 11.29
C LEU A 206 5.79 8.59 12.76
N GLU A 207 4.92 8.15 13.68
CA GLU A 207 5.25 8.14 15.09
C GLU A 207 6.31 7.10 15.46
N LYS A 208 6.43 6.00 14.70
CA LYS A 208 7.46 4.97 14.91
C LYS A 208 8.74 5.19 14.12
N ASP A 209 8.71 5.98 13.04
CA ASP A 209 9.89 6.30 12.23
C ASP A 209 10.81 7.28 12.98
N GLU A 210 11.94 6.80 13.47
CA GLU A 210 12.89 7.61 14.24
C GLU A 210 13.65 8.65 13.41
N LEU A 211 13.78 8.48 12.10
CA LEU A 211 14.76 9.23 11.31
C LEU A 211 14.15 10.26 10.35
N LEU A 212 12.90 10.11 9.86
CA LEU A 212 12.29 10.99 8.84
C LEU A 212 13.14 11.21 7.56
N GLU A 213 14.24 10.46 7.41
CA GLU A 213 15.20 10.62 6.32
C GLU A 213 14.79 9.81 5.08
N ALA A 214 13.93 8.81 5.27
CA ALA A 214 13.36 8.03 4.18
C ALA A 214 12.40 8.89 3.33
N ALA A 215 12.54 8.81 2.01
CA ALA A 215 11.66 9.49 1.06
C ALA A 215 10.17 9.17 1.30
N ASP A 216 9.86 7.96 1.76
CA ASP A 216 8.51 7.52 2.12
C ASP A 216 7.96 8.30 3.33
N ALA A 217 8.75 8.51 4.38
CA ALA A 217 8.32 9.27 5.56
C ALA A 217 8.00 10.74 5.24
N THR A 218 8.82 11.38 4.38
CA THR A 218 8.54 12.73 3.89
C THR A 218 7.24 12.78 3.09
N GLN A 219 6.97 11.75 2.30
CA GLN A 219 5.74 11.64 1.52
C GLN A 219 4.51 11.47 2.43
N LEU A 220 4.57 10.59 3.42
CA LEU A 220 3.49 10.40 4.40
C LEU A 220 3.20 11.69 5.18
N TYR A 221 4.24 12.42 5.59
CA TYR A 221 4.10 13.71 6.26
C TYR A 221 3.30 14.71 5.40
N ARG A 222 3.65 14.83 4.11
CA ARG A 222 2.96 15.73 3.17
C ARG A 222 1.52 15.31 2.92
N GLU A 223 1.27 14.01 2.75
CA GLU A 223 -0.07 13.48 2.54
C GLU A 223 -0.98 13.78 3.74
N LEU A 224 -0.51 13.58 4.98
CA LEU A 224 -1.27 13.92 6.20
C LEU A 224 -1.50 15.43 6.35
N LEU A 225 -0.50 16.25 6.03
CA LEU A 225 -0.62 17.70 6.08
C LEU A 225 -1.66 18.21 5.07
N ASN A 226 -1.65 17.68 3.84
CA ASN A 226 -2.59 18.04 2.79
C ASN A 226 -4.02 17.59 3.12
N ALA A 227 -4.16 16.41 3.73
CA ALA A 227 -5.43 15.89 4.21
C ALA A 227 -5.99 16.67 5.42
N GLN A 228 -5.19 17.54 6.05
CA GLN A 228 -5.54 18.25 7.28
C GLN A 228 -6.01 17.31 8.40
N TRP A 229 -5.40 16.13 8.49
CA TRP A 229 -5.79 15.09 9.44
C TRP A 229 -5.47 15.53 10.89
N PRO A 230 -6.47 15.79 11.75
CA PRO A 230 -6.25 16.44 13.04
C PRO A 230 -5.48 15.55 14.03
N GLU A 231 -5.71 14.24 14.01
CA GLU A 231 -5.05 13.28 14.90
C GLU A 231 -3.55 13.15 14.60
N ALA A 232 -3.09 13.52 13.41
CA ALA A 232 -1.67 13.58 13.09
C ALA A 232 -0.96 14.82 13.63
N VAL A 233 -1.67 15.91 13.96
CA VAL A 233 -1.05 17.19 14.34
C VAL A 233 0.01 17.03 15.44
N PRO A 234 -0.25 16.31 16.56
CA PRO A 234 0.77 16.13 17.60
C PRO A 234 2.02 15.40 17.09
N VAL A 235 1.84 14.40 16.23
CA VAL A 235 2.94 13.63 15.64
C VAL A 235 3.72 14.51 14.67
N LEU A 236 3.06 15.22 13.76
CA LEU A 236 3.68 16.11 12.78
C LEU A 236 4.51 17.20 13.45
N VAL A 237 3.99 17.84 14.51
CA VAL A 237 4.72 18.86 15.28
C VAL A 237 5.96 18.27 15.94
N ARG A 238 5.83 17.15 16.67
CA ARG A 238 6.98 16.46 17.31
C ARG A 238 8.06 16.11 16.28
N ARG A 239 7.64 15.65 15.10
CA ARG A 239 8.52 15.22 14.00
C ARG A 239 9.22 16.41 13.34
N TYR A 240 8.51 17.51 13.11
CA TYR A 240 9.08 18.77 12.63
C TYR A 240 10.14 19.33 13.62
N ASP A 241 9.83 19.33 14.91
CA ASP A 241 10.76 19.77 15.95
C ASP A 241 12.02 18.89 16.02
N ALA A 242 11.86 17.56 15.92
CA ALA A 242 12.98 16.63 15.89
C ALA A 242 13.90 16.89 14.69
N TYR A 243 13.33 17.11 13.50
CA TYR A 243 14.08 17.44 12.29
C TYR A 243 14.86 18.75 12.44
N ASN A 244 14.22 19.81 12.97
CA ASN A 244 14.88 21.10 13.17
C ASN A 244 15.98 21.03 14.23
N LYS A 245 15.76 20.32 15.34
CA LYS A 245 16.79 20.11 16.38
C LYS A 245 18.02 19.39 15.83
N ARG A 246 17.86 18.47 14.86
CA ARG A 246 19.00 17.86 14.16
C ARG A 246 19.75 18.87 13.28
N LYS A 247 19.04 19.68 12.51
CA LYS A 247 19.69 20.74 11.69
C LYS A 247 20.41 21.80 12.52
N VAL A 248 19.94 22.08 13.73
CA VAL A 248 20.62 22.99 14.66
C VAL A 248 21.86 22.35 15.30
N ARG A 249 21.97 21.01 15.33
CA ARG A 249 23.14 20.26 15.82
C ARG A 249 24.17 19.91 14.73
N GLY A 250 24.45 20.83 13.80
CA GLY A 250 25.64 20.77 12.93
C GLY A 250 25.88 22.08 12.15
N PRO A 251 27.11 22.66 12.14
CA PRO A 251 28.41 22.00 12.25
C PRO A 251 29.13 22.31 13.57
N GLU A 252 28.95 21.49 14.59
CA GLU A 252 29.98 21.35 15.63
C GLU A 252 30.85 20.17 15.25
N VAL A 253 31.99 20.53 14.65
CA VAL A 253 33.32 19.90 14.71
C VAL A 253 33.32 18.44 15.17
N PHE A 254 33.48 17.50 14.22
CA PHE A 254 34.11 16.23 14.53
C PHE A 254 35.63 16.39 14.40
N PRO A 255 36.44 15.96 15.38
CA PRO A 255 37.91 15.90 15.26
C PRO A 255 38.38 14.90 14.20
#